data_AF-A0A1G4J937-F1
#
_entry.id   AF-A0A1G4J937-F1
#
_cell.length_a   1.000
_cell.length_b   1.000
_cell.length_c   1.000
_cell.angle_alpha   90.00
_cell.angle_beta   90.00
_cell.angle_gamma   90.00
#
_symmetry.space_group_name_H-M   'P 1'
#
loop_
_entity.id
_entity.type
_entity.pdbx_description
1 polymer ?
#
loop_
_entity_poly.entity_id
_entity_poly.type
_entity_poly.pdbx_seq_one_letter_code
_entity_poly.pdbx_strand_id
1 'polypeptide(L)'
;MSYERLIYRQLPEFSSVIKLEDQPKYAIATLMIAFVSLIAGLALTSNKKSSFVLRFVTFAAFSAIASVFFGLGTVFLTDSFGVYV
;
A
#
# COMPACT_ATOMS: atom_id res chain seq x y z
N MET A 1 -28.29 30.05 -17.22
CA MET A 1 -28.28 29.00 -18.28
C MET A 1 -27.07 28.05 -18.24
N SER A 2 -25.98 28.33 -17.50
CA SER A 2 -24.83 27.40 -17.43
C SER A 2 -25.02 26.25 -16.41
N TYR A 3 -25.70 26.52 -15.28
CA TYR A 3 -25.91 25.54 -14.21
C TYR A 3 -26.83 24.37 -14.60
N GLU A 4 -27.87 24.60 -15.41
CA GLU A 4 -28.76 23.55 -15.89
C GLU A 4 -28.02 22.51 -16.74
N ARG A 5 -27.01 22.92 -17.51
CA ARG A 5 -26.20 21.99 -18.30
C ARG A 5 -25.33 21.06 -17.45
N LEU A 6 -24.98 21.45 -16.22
CA LEU A 6 -24.28 20.58 -15.27
C LEU A 6 -25.23 19.54 -14.64
N ILE A 7 -26.48 19.92 -14.41
CA ILE A 7 -27.50 19.04 -13.80
C ILE A 7 -28.03 18.01 -14.81
N TYR A 8 -28.22 18.42 -16.07
CA TYR A 8 -28.77 17.57 -17.13
C TYR A 8 -27.71 16.80 -17.94
N ARG A 9 -26.42 16.99 -17.65
CA ARG A 9 -25.38 16.13 -18.21
C ARG A 9 -25.47 14.78 -17.50
N GLN A 10 -25.91 13.75 -18.23
CA GLN A 10 -25.65 12.37 -17.86
C GLN A 10 -24.13 12.15 -17.93
N LEU A 11 -23.45 12.43 -16.82
CA LEU A 11 -22.08 12.03 -16.62
C LEU A 11 -22.06 10.52 -16.38
N PRO A 12 -21.05 9.80 -16.90
CA PRO A 12 -20.89 8.39 -16.57
C PRO A 12 -20.81 8.25 -15.04
N GLU A 13 -21.50 7.24 -14.51
CA GLU A 13 -21.43 6.94 -13.08
C GLU A 13 -19.98 6.67 -12.68
N PHE A 14 -19.58 7.23 -11.54
CA PHE A 14 -18.25 6.98 -11.01
C PHE A 14 -18.14 5.50 -10.62
N SER A 15 -17.22 4.79 -11.28
CA SER A 15 -16.85 3.43 -10.91
C SER A 15 -15.58 3.46 -10.08
N SER A 16 -15.64 2.93 -8.85
CA SER A 16 -14.47 2.82 -7.99
C SER A 16 -13.42 1.89 -8.61
N VAL A 17 -12.15 2.32 -8.62
CA VAL A 17 -11.03 1.50 -9.11
C VAL A 17 -10.92 0.18 -8.32
N ILE A 18 -11.14 0.24 -7.00
CA ILE A 18 -11.21 -0.92 -6.12
C ILE A 18 -12.51 -0.80 -5.31
N LYS A 19 -13.33 -1.84 -5.32
CA LYS A 19 -14.56 -1.86 -4.53
C LYS A 19 -14.24 -1.99 -3.05
N LEU A 20 -14.99 -1.26 -2.21
CA LEU A 20 -14.85 -1.30 -0.74
C LEU A 20 -14.95 -2.73 -0.18
N GLU A 21 -15.82 -3.56 -0.74
CA GLU A 21 -16.02 -4.95 -0.30
C GLU A 21 -14.77 -5.83 -0.40
N ASP A 22 -13.83 -5.47 -1.28
CA ASP A 22 -12.58 -6.20 -1.47
C ASP A 22 -11.36 -5.54 -0.81
N GLN A 23 -11.46 -4.27 -0.41
CA GLN A 23 -10.35 -3.54 0.24
C GLN A 23 -9.78 -4.24 1.49
N PRO A 24 -10.56 -4.90 2.37
CA PRO A 24 -9.99 -5.62 3.52
C PRO A 24 -9.04 -6.75 3.09
N LYS A 25 -9.35 -7.44 1.98
CA LYS A 25 -8.50 -8.52 1.44
C LYS A 25 -7.18 -7.95 0.92
N TYR A 26 -7.24 -6.83 0.20
CA TYR A 26 -6.05 -6.14 -0.29
C TYR A 26 -5.21 -5.56 0.85
N ALA A 27 -5.83 -5.04 1.90
CA ALA A 27 -5.15 -4.58 3.10
C ALA A 27 -4.33 -5.71 3.75
N ILE A 28 -4.95 -6.87 3.96
CA ILE A 28 -4.25 -8.04 4.52
C ILE A 28 -3.10 -8.48 3.61
N ALA A 29 -3.34 -8.62 2.31
CA ALA A 29 -2.31 -9.07 1.37
C ALA A 29 -1.10 -8.13 1.33
N THR A 30 -1.33 -6.83 1.22
CA THR A 30 -0.26 -5.82 1.17
C THR A 30 0.50 -5.72 2.49
N LEU A 31 -0.19 -5.75 3.64
CA LEU A 31 0.46 -5.77 4.96
C LEU A 31 1.29 -7.03 5.19
N MET A 32 0.82 -8.19 4.72
CA MET A 32 1.60 -9.43 4.77
C MET A 32 2.88 -9.33 3.95
N ILE A 33 2.81 -8.79 2.73
CA ILE A 33 4.01 -8.57 1.88
C ILE A 33 4.98 -7.59 2.56
N ALA A 34 4.46 -6.50 3.15
CA ALA A 34 5.27 -5.55 3.89
C ALA A 34 6.01 -6.21 5.05
N PHE A 35 5.30 -7.02 5.84
CA PHE A 35 5.85 -7.71 6.99
C PHE A 35 6.93 -8.74 6.60
N VAL A 36 6.66 -9.56 5.58
CA VAL A 36 7.64 -10.53 5.04
C VAL A 36 8.87 -9.82 4.52
N SER A 37 8.71 -8.71 3.79
CA SER A 37 9.83 -7.93 3.25
C SER A 37 10.71 -7.35 4.37
N LEU A 38 10.07 -6.86 5.44
CA LEU A 38 10.77 -6.30 6.60
C LEU A 38 11.54 -7.38 7.38
N ILE A 39 10.91 -8.53 7.62
CA ILE A 39 11.58 -9.70 8.24
C ILE A 39 12.75 -10.18 7.39
N ALA A 40 12.56 -10.32 6.08
CA ALA A 40 13.62 -10.74 5.16
C ALA A 40 14.79 -9.75 5.18
N GLY A 41 14.51 -8.44 5.16
CA GLY A 41 15.53 -7.39 5.30
C GLY A 41 16.31 -7.52 6.61
N LEU A 42 15.64 -7.73 7.74
CA LEU A 42 16.30 -7.93 9.03
C LEU A 42 17.12 -9.22 9.09
N ALA A 43 16.58 -10.32 8.57
CA ALA A 43 17.25 -11.62 8.57
C ALA A 43 18.53 -11.61 7.73
N LEU A 44 18.46 -11.06 6.51
CA LEU A 44 19.61 -10.98 5.59
C LEU A 44 20.72 -10.06 6.12
N THR A 45 20.34 -9.06 6.92
CA THR A 45 21.29 -8.08 7.47
C THR A 45 21.84 -8.50 8.82
N SER A 46 21.36 -9.58 9.44
CA SER A 46 21.92 -10.15 10.66
C SER A 46 23.28 -10.83 10.45
N ASN A 47 23.62 -11.19 9.20
CA ASN A 47 24.86 -11.90 8.90
C ASN A 47 26.11 -11.00 9.09
N LYS A 48 26.88 -11.29 10.15
CA LYS A 48 28.11 -10.55 10.52
C LYS A 48 29.26 -10.72 9.52
N LYS A 49 29.21 -11.70 8.62
CA LYS A 49 30.26 -11.94 7.60
C LYS A 49 30.16 -10.98 6.40
N SER A 50 29.05 -10.27 6.23
CA SER A 50 28.84 -9.35 5.12
C SER A 50 29.38 -7.95 5.43
N SER A 51 29.90 -7.27 4.41
CA SER A 51 30.33 -5.86 4.51
C SER A 51 29.18 -4.98 4.99
N PHE A 52 29.48 -4.01 5.85
CA PHE A 52 28.50 -3.06 6.37
C PHE A 52 27.73 -2.35 5.24
N VAL A 53 28.42 -1.95 4.17
CA VAL A 53 27.80 -1.28 3.02
C VAL A 53 26.78 -2.20 2.35
N LEU A 54 27.12 -3.48 2.17
CA LEU A 54 26.23 -4.44 1.53
C LEU A 54 25.00 -4.74 2.40
N ARG A 55 25.17 -4.80 3.73
CA ARG A 55 24.05 -4.91 4.69
C ARG A 55 23.17 -3.67 4.67
N PHE A 56 23.75 -2.48 4.59
CA PHE A 56 22.98 -1.24 4.53
C PHE A 56 22.15 -1.15 3.25
N VAL A 57 22.75 -1.43 2.10
CA VAL A 57 22.06 -1.38 0.80
C VAL A 57 20.94 -2.42 0.73
N THR A 58 21.17 -3.65 1.18
CA THR A 58 20.11 -4.68 1.20
C THR A 58 19.00 -4.31 2.17
N PHE A 59 19.32 -3.84 3.38
CA PHE A 59 18.31 -3.39 4.34
C PHE A 59 17.46 -2.25 3.76
N ALA A 60 18.09 -1.26 3.15
CA ALA A 60 17.41 -0.11 2.56
C ALA A 60 16.47 -0.54 1.42
N ALA A 61 16.91 -1.47 0.55
CA ALA A 61 16.08 -1.99 -0.52
C ALA A 61 14.84 -2.73 0.00
N PHE A 62 15.01 -3.64 0.97
CA PHE A 62 13.88 -4.35 1.59
C PHE A 62 12.95 -3.41 2.36
N SER A 63 13.50 -2.41 3.04
CA SER A 63 12.72 -1.40 3.78
C SER A 63 11.92 -0.49 2.85
N ALA A 64 12.49 -0.11 1.70
CA ALA A 64 11.76 0.67 0.69
C ALA A 64 10.56 -0.10 0.15
N ILE A 65 10.74 -1.38 -0.18
CA ILE A 65 9.65 -2.27 -0.62
C ILE A 65 8.60 -2.39 0.49
N ALA A 66 9.03 -2.72 1.72
CA ALA A 66 8.13 -2.85 2.85
C ALA A 66 7.32 -1.57 3.10
N SER A 67 7.94 -0.39 2.98
CA SER A 67 7.29 0.91 3.17
C SER A 67 6.19 1.17 2.14
N VAL A 68 6.41 0.83 0.87
CA VAL A 68 5.39 1.02 -0.18
C VAL A 68 4.17 0.15 0.10
N PHE A 69 4.40 -1.13 0.39
CA PHE A 69 3.31 -2.07 0.67
C PHE A 69 2.60 -1.75 1.99
N PHE A 70 3.33 -1.29 3.00
CA PHE A 70 2.73 -0.86 4.25
C PHE A 70 1.83 0.36 4.04
N GLY A 71 2.29 1.37 3.30
CA GLY A 71 1.48 2.55 2.96
C GLY A 71 0.19 2.19 2.24
N LEU A 72 0.27 1.37 1.18
CA LEU A 72 -0.93 0.89 0.48
C LEU A 72 -1.88 0.10 1.39
N GLY A 73 -1.32 -0.79 2.22
CA GLY A 73 -2.10 -1.56 3.17
C GLY A 73 -2.81 -0.69 4.19
N THR A 74 -2.17 0.38 4.67
CA THR A 74 -2.80 1.34 5.58
C THR A 74 -3.92 2.13 4.94
N VAL A 75 -3.84 2.49 3.65
CA VAL A 75 -4.94 3.14 2.93
C VAL A 75 -6.14 2.20 2.85
N PHE A 76 -5.94 0.98 2.33
CA PHE A 76 -7.02 -0.01 2.24
C PHE A 76 -7.62 -0.36 3.60
N LEU A 77 -6.80 -0.44 4.65
CA LEU A 77 -7.25 -0.71 6.00
C LEU A 77 -8.08 0.44 6.56
N THR A 78 -7.65 1.69 6.35
CA THR A 78 -8.36 2.89 6.82
C THR A 78 -9.72 3.02 6.14
N ASP A 79 -9.79 2.77 4.82
CA ASP A 79 -11.06 2.76 4.08
C ASP A 79 -11.97 1.61 4.54
N SER A 80 -11.39 0.43 4.84
CA SER A 80 -12.15 -0.73 5.36
C SER A 80 -12.76 -0.48 6.73
N PHE A 81 -12.16 0.38 7.55
CA PHE A 81 -12.71 0.82 8.83
C PHE A 81 -13.73 1.97 8.71
N GLY A 82 -14.00 2.44 7.49
CA GLY A 82 -14.97 3.50 7.24
C GLY A 82 -14.50 4.90 7.61
N VAL A 83 -13.19 5.08 7.81
CA VAL A 83 -12.60 6.41 8.05
C VAL A 83 -12.46 7.19 6.74
N TYR A 84 -12.34 6.48 5.61
CA TYR A 84 -12.24 6.97 4.23
C TYR A 84 -11.19 8.06 4.04
N VAL A 85 -10.09 7.74 3.34
CA VAL A 85 -9.04 8.71 3.00
C VAL A 85 -9.28 9.31 1.62
#